data_AF-A0A2N5G4T6-F1
#
_entry.id   AF-A0A2N5G4T6-F1
#
_cell.length_a   1.000
_cell.length_b   1.000
_cell.length_c   1.000
_cell.angle_alpha   90.00
_cell.angle_beta   90.00
_cell.angle_gamma   90.00
#
_symmetry.space_group_name_H-M   'P 1'
#
loop_
_entity.id
_entity.type
_entity.pdbx_description
1 polymer ?
#
loop_
_entity_poly.entity_id
_entity_poly.type
_entity_poly.pdbx_seq_one_letter_code
_entity_poly.pdbx_strand_id
1 'polypeptide(L)'
;MVKPRLTIRQLTSGEQKSRVLPIAMLNGIITLFTSLISSEYPGPWSWFPTLMMIVLLGALAGIALLYIYGFLFFIAGKPIKGKASQKEIRTAYAWMNIPSFWAFFAWLPAIAFFPEQLFTGQLLTQESNIFLTLILLCASLFYSVGLCWSIVLLMIGLSEVQRFSIWKAILNILIAAIPFILIGIITAVSSVGEDVGSNGEDIYFEEEEAGLNSEGIGLYEEEDLVRLPYGYLAYNKIDYLGSSDLVSVDLARTYISDAHNWISPFGYGWYFSYYHYLEQQDEQSIGEIRGDYYLYVYELQNQSLASKEEYILPASPDYKLTKLAENAYRIDLPSGFQYTFNGFKSETDPDGGRLMSIHHQQGSAVSLEYDDKGRLTRAAKQDGTFAEFHYTGELITSVVDETGNEIRYEYLNNELRTVRYPDGASETYEYDAFHRLKVVHAVDGTTYEYSYEKTRNRVAGIKRNGHHLFSYKYLENEVVQYDAQDRKTRYIYDDNKNLIKTIDHNGREITN
;
A
#
# COMPACT_ATOMS: atom_id res chain seq x y z
N MET A 1 -44.21 -27.92 7.24
CA MET A 1 -42.78 -28.10 7.57
C MET A 1 -42.02 -28.43 6.30
N VAL A 2 -41.19 -27.51 5.81
CA VAL A 2 -40.23 -27.80 4.72
C VAL A 2 -39.26 -28.85 5.25
N LYS A 3 -39.12 -29.99 4.56
CA LYS A 3 -38.18 -31.06 4.92
C LYS A 3 -36.91 -30.87 4.08
N PRO A 4 -35.83 -30.23 4.59
CA PRO A 4 -34.71 -29.75 3.76
C PRO A 4 -34.03 -30.86 2.95
N ARG A 5 -33.93 -32.07 3.52
CA ARG A 5 -33.37 -33.25 2.85
C ARG A 5 -34.20 -33.70 1.64
N LEU A 6 -35.52 -33.65 1.73
CA LEU A 6 -36.41 -34.03 0.61
C LEU A 6 -36.30 -33.03 -0.53
N THR A 7 -36.23 -31.73 -0.23
CA THR A 7 -36.04 -30.68 -1.23
C THR A 7 -34.70 -30.85 -1.96
N ILE A 8 -33.59 -31.08 -1.23
CA ILE A 8 -32.27 -31.29 -1.83
C ILE A 8 -32.25 -32.56 -2.71
N ARG A 9 -32.91 -33.64 -2.27
CA ARG A 9 -33.04 -34.87 -3.05
C ARG A 9 -33.80 -34.66 -4.36
N GLN A 10 -34.84 -33.83 -4.37
CA GLN A 10 -35.57 -33.48 -5.59
C GLN A 10 -34.72 -32.63 -6.56
N LEU A 11 -33.96 -31.67 -6.04
CA LEU A 11 -33.09 -30.80 -6.83
C LEU A 11 -31.93 -31.55 -7.48
N THR A 12 -31.42 -32.59 -6.82
CA THR A 12 -30.27 -33.39 -7.28
C THR A 12 -30.65 -34.55 -8.19
N SER A 13 -31.89 -35.05 -8.12
CA SER A 13 -32.37 -36.20 -8.91
C SER A 13 -33.19 -35.84 -10.15
N GLY A 14 -33.70 -34.60 -10.26
CA GLY A 14 -34.62 -34.18 -11.32
C GLY A 14 -34.01 -33.58 -12.59
N GLU A 15 -34.89 -33.03 -13.43
CA GLU A 15 -34.66 -32.41 -14.75
C GLU A 15 -33.90 -31.06 -14.69
N GLN A 16 -33.61 -30.54 -13.48
CA GLN A 16 -32.98 -29.22 -13.27
C GLN A 16 -31.46 -29.19 -13.51
N LYS A 17 -30.92 -30.19 -14.22
CA LYS A 17 -29.49 -30.28 -14.56
C LYS A 17 -29.03 -29.13 -15.47
N SER A 18 -29.92 -28.56 -16.27
CA SER A 18 -29.64 -27.41 -17.15
C SER A 18 -29.36 -26.11 -16.38
N ARG A 19 -29.78 -26.01 -15.11
CA ARG A 19 -29.63 -24.79 -14.29
C ARG A 19 -28.34 -24.74 -13.46
N VAL A 20 -27.57 -25.82 -13.43
CA VAL A 20 -26.33 -25.90 -12.63
C VAL A 20 -25.29 -24.90 -13.10
N LEU A 21 -25.11 -24.76 -14.42
CA LEU A 21 -24.09 -23.87 -14.97
C LEU A 21 -24.45 -22.37 -14.77
N PRO A 22 -25.69 -21.91 -15.04
CA PRO A 22 -26.11 -20.55 -14.68
C PRO A 22 -25.94 -20.22 -13.20
N ILE A 23 -26.31 -21.14 -12.30
CA ILE A 23 -26.16 -20.92 -10.85
C ILE A 23 -24.68 -20.79 -10.46
N ALA A 24 -23.81 -21.60 -11.06
CA ALA A 24 -22.37 -21.51 -10.80
C ALA A 24 -21.76 -20.21 -11.32
N MET A 25 -22.11 -19.78 -12.53
CA MET A 25 -21.69 -18.49 -13.08
C MET A 25 -22.08 -17.35 -12.13
N LEU A 26 -23.34 -17.33 -11.71
CA LEU A 26 -23.86 -16.31 -10.81
C LEU A 26 -23.16 -16.28 -9.46
N ASN A 27 -22.86 -17.45 -8.88
CA ASN A 27 -22.10 -17.55 -7.64
C ASN A 27 -20.68 -16.96 -7.79
N GLY A 28 -20.03 -17.19 -8.93
CA GLY A 28 -18.71 -16.62 -9.19
C GLY A 28 -18.74 -15.10 -9.37
N ILE A 29 -19.78 -14.56 -10.04
CA ILE A 29 -20.00 -13.11 -10.15
C ILE A 29 -20.14 -12.49 -8.76
N ILE A 30 -20.99 -13.08 -7.91
CA ILE A 30 -21.23 -12.60 -6.53
C ILE A 30 -19.92 -12.66 -5.71
N THR A 31 -19.19 -13.77 -5.79
CA THR A 31 -17.94 -13.96 -5.06
C THR A 31 -16.92 -12.89 -5.45
N LEU A 32 -16.73 -12.68 -6.75
CA LEU A 32 -15.79 -11.68 -7.26
C LEU A 32 -16.20 -10.25 -6.90
N PHE A 33 -17.49 -9.92 -7.04
CA PHE A 33 -18.04 -8.63 -6.62
C PHE A 33 -17.77 -8.34 -5.14
N THR A 34 -18.10 -9.28 -4.25
CA THR A 34 -17.91 -9.08 -2.81
C THR A 34 -16.43 -9.02 -2.43
N SER A 35 -15.57 -9.77 -3.11
CA SER A 35 -14.12 -9.69 -2.92
C SER A 35 -13.58 -8.31 -3.26
N LEU A 36 -14.00 -7.72 -4.38
CA LEU A 36 -13.51 -6.41 -4.83
C LEU A 36 -13.97 -5.26 -3.94
N ILE A 37 -15.22 -5.29 -3.48
CA ILE A 37 -15.73 -4.27 -2.55
C ILE A 37 -15.05 -4.40 -1.19
N SER A 38 -14.74 -5.61 -0.73
CA SER A 38 -14.04 -5.82 0.54
C SER A 38 -12.55 -5.46 0.51
N SER A 39 -11.94 -5.40 -0.68
CA SER A 39 -10.49 -5.19 -0.82
C SER A 39 -10.10 -3.74 -1.03
N GLU A 40 -11.05 -2.78 -0.88
CA GLU A 40 -10.82 -1.35 -1.13
C GLU A 40 -10.02 -1.10 -2.42
N TYR A 41 -10.32 -1.85 -3.49
CA TYR A 41 -9.51 -1.79 -4.71
C TYR A 41 -10.02 -0.67 -5.62
N PRO A 42 -9.32 0.48 -5.74
CA PRO A 42 -9.58 1.41 -6.83
C PRO A 42 -9.08 0.74 -8.10
N GLY A 43 -9.98 0.08 -8.82
CA GLY A 43 -9.64 -0.45 -10.13
C GLY A 43 -9.21 0.70 -11.05
N PRO A 44 -8.33 0.44 -12.04
CA PRO A 44 -7.88 1.47 -12.99
C PRO A 44 -9.00 1.94 -13.93
N TRP A 45 -10.20 1.38 -13.82
CA TRP A 45 -11.33 1.63 -14.70
C TRP A 45 -12.51 2.20 -13.92
N SER A 46 -13.33 2.99 -14.63
CA SER A 46 -14.61 3.45 -14.11
C SER A 46 -15.51 2.27 -13.73
N TRP A 47 -16.55 2.53 -12.95
CA TRP A 47 -17.43 1.49 -12.41
C TRP A 47 -18.02 0.56 -13.47
N PHE A 48 -18.31 1.05 -14.68
CA PHE A 48 -19.00 0.26 -15.71
C PHE A 48 -18.12 -0.84 -16.33
N PRO A 49 -16.89 -0.56 -16.84
CA PRO A 49 -15.95 -1.61 -17.23
C PRO A 49 -15.64 -2.59 -16.10
N THR A 50 -15.50 -2.10 -14.86
CA THR A 50 -15.27 -2.94 -13.67
C THR A 50 -16.44 -3.90 -13.46
N LEU A 51 -17.68 -3.42 -13.56
CA LEU A 51 -18.88 -4.26 -13.48
C LEU A 51 -18.93 -5.30 -14.60
N MET A 52 -18.57 -4.94 -15.84
CA MET A 52 -18.49 -5.89 -16.96
C MET A 52 -17.42 -6.97 -16.73
N MET A 53 -16.25 -6.60 -16.21
CA MET A 53 -15.22 -7.56 -15.83
C MET A 53 -15.73 -8.52 -14.75
N ILE A 54 -16.40 -8.00 -13.72
CA ILE A 54 -16.99 -8.81 -12.65
C ILE A 54 -17.98 -9.83 -13.22
N VAL A 55 -18.84 -9.42 -14.14
CA VAL A 55 -19.79 -10.33 -14.80
C VAL A 55 -19.07 -11.41 -15.60
N LEU A 56 -18.08 -11.04 -16.42
CA LEU A 56 -17.38 -11.97 -17.31
C LEU A 56 -16.43 -12.91 -16.57
N LEU A 57 -15.47 -12.36 -15.82
CA LEU A 57 -14.49 -13.14 -15.07
C LEU A 57 -15.13 -13.89 -13.92
N GLY A 58 -16.09 -13.28 -13.24
CA GLY A 58 -16.85 -13.93 -12.17
C GLY A 58 -17.62 -15.14 -12.71
N ALA A 59 -18.27 -15.03 -13.86
CA ALA A 59 -18.95 -16.17 -14.48
C ALA A 59 -17.98 -17.32 -14.79
N LEU A 60 -16.82 -17.03 -15.37
CA LEU A 60 -15.80 -18.03 -15.68
C LEU A 60 -15.23 -18.67 -14.41
N ALA A 61 -14.90 -17.87 -13.40
CA ALA A 61 -14.40 -18.33 -12.10
C ALA A 61 -15.44 -19.23 -11.40
N GLY A 62 -16.71 -18.86 -11.45
CA GLY A 62 -17.80 -19.66 -10.89
C GLY A 62 -17.91 -21.04 -11.51
N ILE A 63 -17.75 -21.15 -12.84
CA ILE A 63 -17.69 -22.44 -13.52
C ILE A 63 -16.45 -23.22 -13.08
N ALA A 64 -15.27 -22.59 -13.04
CA ALA A 64 -14.05 -23.26 -12.61
C ALA A 64 -14.19 -23.83 -11.18
N LEU A 65 -14.68 -23.01 -10.24
CA LEU A 65 -14.91 -23.40 -8.84
C LEU A 65 -15.93 -24.54 -8.71
N LEU A 66 -17.00 -24.56 -9.50
CA LEU A 66 -17.95 -25.68 -9.54
C LEU A 66 -17.23 -27.01 -9.82
N TYR A 67 -16.32 -27.03 -10.79
CA TYR A 67 -15.58 -28.24 -11.16
C TYR A 67 -14.51 -28.60 -10.14
N ILE A 68 -13.77 -27.61 -9.63
CA ILE A 68 -12.74 -27.80 -8.59
C ILE A 68 -13.38 -28.36 -7.32
N TYR A 69 -14.35 -27.67 -6.72
CA TYR A 69 -15.00 -28.14 -5.49
C TYR A 69 -15.78 -29.43 -5.71
N GLY A 70 -16.42 -29.59 -6.87
CA GLY A 70 -17.06 -30.85 -7.24
C GLY A 70 -16.11 -32.04 -7.25
N PHE A 71 -14.88 -31.84 -7.71
CA PHE A 71 -13.82 -32.85 -7.70
C PHE A 71 -13.26 -33.09 -6.29
N LEU A 72 -12.99 -32.03 -5.53
CA LEU A 72 -12.44 -32.12 -4.18
C LEU A 72 -13.39 -32.83 -3.21
N PHE A 73 -14.67 -32.46 -3.18
CA PHE A 73 -15.67 -33.14 -2.34
C PHE A 73 -15.89 -34.59 -2.77
N PHE A 74 -15.75 -34.89 -4.07
CA PHE A 74 -15.81 -36.27 -4.58
C PHE A 74 -14.65 -37.12 -4.07
N ILE A 75 -13.41 -36.65 -4.21
CA ILE A 75 -12.22 -37.36 -3.73
C ILE A 75 -12.23 -37.49 -2.21
N ALA A 76 -12.53 -36.40 -1.49
CA ALA A 76 -12.66 -36.39 -0.04
C ALA A 76 -13.76 -37.35 0.47
N GLY A 77 -14.74 -37.69 -0.38
CA GLY A 77 -15.83 -38.58 -0.03
C GLY A 77 -15.42 -40.05 -0.03
N LYS A 78 -14.51 -40.45 -0.93
CA LYS A 78 -14.06 -41.83 -1.09
C LYS A 78 -13.51 -42.46 0.21
N PRO A 79 -12.55 -41.86 0.95
CA PRO A 79 -11.97 -42.48 2.15
C PRO A 79 -13.00 -42.67 3.28
N ILE A 80 -14.07 -41.87 3.30
CA ILE A 80 -15.12 -41.91 4.33
C ILE A 80 -16.41 -42.62 3.86
N LYS A 81 -16.30 -43.42 2.79
CA LYS A 81 -17.34 -44.28 2.20
C LYS A 81 -18.50 -43.51 1.55
N GLY A 82 -18.23 -42.33 0.98
CA GLY A 82 -19.16 -41.58 0.16
C GLY A 82 -19.55 -42.32 -1.12
N LYS A 83 -20.81 -42.22 -1.52
CA LYS A 83 -21.39 -42.98 -2.66
C LYS A 83 -21.83 -42.11 -3.84
N ALA A 84 -21.63 -40.79 -3.76
CA ALA A 84 -22.09 -39.88 -4.79
C ALA A 84 -21.21 -39.91 -6.03
N SER A 85 -21.81 -39.68 -7.19
CA SER A 85 -21.09 -39.33 -8.41
C SER A 85 -20.62 -37.87 -8.37
N GLN A 86 -19.55 -37.56 -9.11
CA GLN A 86 -19.05 -36.19 -9.26
C GLN A 86 -20.10 -35.24 -9.88
N LYS A 87 -21.07 -35.79 -10.65
CA LYS A 87 -22.18 -35.01 -11.19
C LYS A 87 -23.18 -34.61 -10.10
N GLU A 88 -23.58 -35.55 -9.24
CA GLU A 88 -24.50 -35.27 -8.13
C GLU A 88 -23.89 -34.26 -7.14
N ILE A 89 -22.59 -34.35 -6.86
CA ILE A 89 -21.88 -33.42 -5.97
C ILE A 89 -21.84 -32.01 -6.55
N ARG A 90 -21.53 -31.85 -7.85
CA ARG A 90 -21.55 -30.54 -8.52
C ARG A 90 -22.94 -29.92 -8.49
N THR A 91 -23.96 -30.72 -8.79
CA THR A 91 -25.35 -30.26 -8.70
C THR A 91 -25.66 -29.81 -7.27
N ALA A 92 -25.32 -30.61 -6.27
CA ALA A 92 -25.52 -30.24 -4.87
C ALA A 92 -24.83 -28.91 -4.54
N TYR A 93 -23.53 -28.78 -4.84
CA TYR A 93 -22.73 -27.58 -4.59
C TYR A 93 -23.34 -26.32 -5.20
N ALA A 94 -23.77 -26.37 -6.47
CA ALA A 94 -24.41 -25.23 -7.11
C ALA A 94 -25.68 -24.79 -6.34
N TRP A 95 -26.58 -25.75 -6.03
CA TRP A 95 -27.84 -25.45 -5.34
C TRP A 95 -27.66 -24.99 -3.90
N MET A 96 -26.57 -25.37 -3.22
CA MET A 96 -26.30 -24.95 -1.84
C MET A 96 -25.93 -23.47 -1.70
N ASN A 97 -25.46 -22.83 -2.77
CA ASN A 97 -25.07 -21.41 -2.78
C ASN A 97 -26.25 -20.46 -3.06
N ILE A 98 -27.46 -20.97 -3.24
CA ILE A 98 -28.64 -20.13 -3.50
C ILE A 98 -28.94 -19.08 -2.41
N PRO A 99 -28.73 -19.35 -1.11
CA PRO A 99 -28.88 -18.30 -0.10
C PRO A 99 -27.98 -17.09 -0.36
N SER A 100 -26.75 -17.29 -0.83
CA SER A 100 -25.83 -16.21 -1.20
C SER A 100 -26.36 -15.39 -2.38
N PHE A 101 -27.07 -16.02 -3.34
CA PHE A 101 -27.75 -15.30 -4.42
C PHE A 101 -28.88 -14.39 -3.90
N TRP A 102 -29.70 -14.89 -2.97
CA TRP A 102 -30.75 -14.05 -2.38
C TRP A 102 -30.18 -12.89 -1.55
N ALA A 103 -29.09 -13.14 -0.84
CA ALA A 103 -28.42 -12.11 -0.07
C ALA A 103 -27.77 -11.02 -0.96
N PHE A 104 -27.42 -11.36 -2.21
CA PHE A 104 -26.87 -10.40 -3.16
C PHE A 104 -27.86 -9.27 -3.53
N PHE A 105 -29.17 -9.51 -3.45
CA PHE A 105 -30.16 -8.46 -3.72
C PHE A 105 -30.04 -7.25 -2.79
N ALA A 106 -29.47 -7.44 -1.59
CA ALA A 106 -29.20 -6.35 -0.66
C ALA A 106 -28.15 -5.35 -1.20
N TRP A 107 -27.35 -5.74 -2.20
CA TRP A 107 -26.37 -4.89 -2.87
C TRP A 107 -26.96 -4.08 -4.04
N LEU A 108 -28.13 -4.44 -4.57
CA LEU A 108 -28.72 -3.74 -5.72
C LEU A 108 -28.97 -2.24 -5.48
N PRO A 109 -29.44 -1.79 -4.30
CA PRO A 109 -29.56 -0.37 -4.04
C PRO A 109 -28.22 0.37 -4.11
N ALA A 110 -27.14 -0.20 -3.56
CA ALA A 110 -25.80 0.40 -3.63
C ALA A 110 -25.32 0.50 -5.08
N ILE A 111 -25.49 -0.56 -5.86
CA ILE A 111 -25.10 -0.58 -7.29
C ILE A 111 -25.92 0.42 -8.10
N ALA A 112 -27.21 0.57 -7.82
CA ALA A 112 -28.11 1.42 -8.59
C ALA A 112 -27.93 2.91 -8.29
N PHE A 113 -27.74 3.26 -7.02
CA PHE A 113 -27.70 4.66 -6.57
C PHE A 113 -26.28 5.20 -6.39
N PHE A 114 -25.29 4.34 -6.15
CA PHE A 114 -23.92 4.73 -5.81
C PHE A 114 -22.84 3.90 -6.52
N PRO A 115 -22.94 3.68 -7.85
CA PRO A 115 -22.00 2.80 -8.55
C PRO A 115 -20.57 3.32 -8.55
N GLU A 116 -20.36 4.63 -8.71
CA GLU A 116 -19.02 5.22 -8.70
C GLU A 116 -18.34 4.96 -7.36
N GLN A 117 -18.98 5.37 -6.26
CA GLN A 117 -18.44 5.22 -4.91
C GLN A 117 -18.16 3.75 -4.57
N LEU A 118 -19.01 2.82 -5.03
CA LEU A 118 -18.86 1.40 -4.76
C LEU A 118 -17.63 0.76 -5.42
N PHE A 119 -17.19 1.28 -6.57
CA PHE A 119 -16.15 0.65 -7.40
C PHE A 119 -14.87 1.48 -7.59
N THR A 120 -14.84 2.75 -7.17
CA THR A 120 -13.65 3.62 -7.27
C THR A 120 -12.90 3.83 -5.95
N GLY A 121 -13.35 3.22 -4.84
CA GLY A 121 -12.66 3.29 -3.55
C GLY A 121 -12.86 4.60 -2.77
N GLN A 122 -13.71 5.51 -3.26
CA GLN A 122 -14.03 6.81 -2.61
C GLN A 122 -14.94 6.69 -1.38
N LEU A 123 -15.08 5.51 -0.78
CA LEU A 123 -16.00 5.25 0.33
C LEU A 123 -15.57 5.91 1.66
N LEU A 124 -14.31 6.36 1.75
CA LEU A 124 -13.69 6.85 3.00
C LEU A 124 -13.17 8.29 2.94
N THR A 125 -13.38 9.04 1.86
CA THR A 125 -13.10 10.48 1.85
C THR A 125 -14.21 11.23 2.60
N GLN A 126 -13.80 12.16 3.47
CA GLN A 126 -14.45 12.83 4.62
C GLN A 126 -15.92 13.35 4.53
N GLU A 127 -16.70 13.02 3.51
CA GLU A 127 -18.16 13.19 3.45
C GLU A 127 -18.86 11.85 3.16
N SER A 128 -18.65 10.83 4.00
CA SER A 128 -19.33 9.54 3.81
C SER A 128 -20.85 9.73 3.95
N ASN A 129 -21.58 9.61 2.85
CA ASN A 129 -23.03 9.69 2.84
C ASN A 129 -23.60 8.60 3.77
N ILE A 130 -24.16 9.02 4.92
CA ILE A 130 -24.68 8.12 5.95
C ILE A 130 -25.66 7.08 5.40
N PHE A 131 -26.39 7.43 4.34
CA PHE A 131 -27.31 6.53 3.66
C PHE A 131 -26.59 5.39 2.92
N LEU A 132 -25.48 5.69 2.22
CA LEU A 132 -24.66 4.68 1.55
C LEU A 132 -24.03 3.73 2.59
N THR A 133 -23.47 4.28 3.69
CA THR A 133 -22.89 3.48 4.77
C THR A 133 -23.91 2.52 5.38
N LEU A 134 -25.14 2.99 5.64
CA LEU A 134 -26.21 2.14 6.15
C LEU A 134 -26.62 1.05 5.16
N ILE A 135 -26.66 1.34 3.86
CA ILE A 135 -26.93 0.34 2.82
C ILE A 135 -25.83 -0.72 2.79
N LEU A 136 -24.55 -0.33 2.84
CA LEU A 136 -23.42 -1.25 2.79
C LEU A 136 -23.35 -2.14 4.02
N LEU A 137 -23.60 -1.59 5.22
CA LEU A 137 -23.69 -2.37 6.46
C LEU A 137 -24.83 -3.38 6.40
N CYS A 138 -26.02 -2.96 5.95
CA CYS A 138 -27.15 -3.85 5.75
C CYS A 138 -26.80 -4.97 4.75
N ALA A 139 -26.24 -4.61 3.60
CA ALA A 139 -25.89 -5.57 2.55
C ALA A 139 -24.85 -6.59 3.02
N SER A 140 -23.84 -6.15 3.76
CA SER A 140 -22.80 -7.00 4.35
C SER A 140 -23.37 -7.95 5.40
N LEU A 141 -24.30 -7.48 6.25
CA LEU A 141 -24.98 -8.31 7.24
C LEU A 141 -25.84 -9.40 6.56
N PHE A 142 -26.67 -9.02 5.59
CA PHE A 142 -27.49 -9.97 4.84
C PHE A 142 -26.64 -11.01 4.11
N TYR A 143 -25.53 -10.58 3.50
CA TYR A 143 -24.58 -11.47 2.84
C TYR A 143 -23.94 -12.47 3.79
N SER A 144 -23.51 -12.01 4.97
CA SER A 144 -22.93 -12.87 6.02
C SER A 144 -23.93 -13.94 6.50
N VAL A 145 -25.21 -13.57 6.68
CA VAL A 145 -26.27 -14.51 7.01
C VAL A 145 -26.47 -15.54 5.88
N GLY A 146 -26.46 -15.09 4.63
CA GLY A 146 -26.55 -15.95 3.44
C GLY A 146 -25.39 -16.96 3.34
N LEU A 147 -24.16 -16.54 3.65
CA LEU A 147 -22.98 -17.43 3.68
C LEU A 147 -23.11 -18.50 4.76
N CYS A 148 -23.47 -18.10 5.99
CA CYS A 148 -23.71 -19.05 7.08
C CYS A 148 -24.77 -20.09 6.70
N TRP A 149 -25.85 -19.66 6.05
CA TRP A 149 -26.89 -20.57 5.59
C TRP A 149 -26.42 -21.49 4.45
N SER A 150 -25.63 -20.98 3.51
CA SER A 150 -25.04 -21.78 2.42
C SER A 150 -24.13 -22.88 2.95
N ILE A 151 -23.36 -22.63 4.02
CA ILE A 151 -22.54 -23.65 4.70
C ILE A 151 -23.42 -24.74 5.33
N VAL A 152 -24.53 -24.35 5.98
CA VAL A 152 -25.49 -25.31 6.54
C VAL A 152 -26.09 -26.19 5.44
N LEU A 153 -26.51 -25.60 4.32
CA LEU A 153 -27.02 -26.36 3.17
C LEU A 153 -25.95 -27.25 2.54
N LEU A 154 -24.69 -26.80 2.49
CA LEU A 154 -23.56 -27.59 2.02
C LEU A 154 -23.39 -28.88 2.84
N MET A 155 -23.39 -28.76 4.17
CA MET A 155 -23.32 -29.93 5.05
C MET A 155 -24.50 -30.88 4.85
N ILE A 156 -25.72 -30.36 4.80
CA ILE A 156 -26.94 -31.17 4.64
C ILE A 156 -26.94 -31.88 3.28
N GLY A 157 -26.64 -31.16 2.21
CA GLY A 157 -26.76 -31.75 0.88
C GLY A 157 -25.56 -32.63 0.51
N LEU A 158 -24.36 -32.39 1.04
CA LEU A 158 -23.28 -33.37 0.97
C LEU A 158 -23.73 -34.64 1.70
N SER A 159 -24.24 -34.51 2.95
CA SER A 159 -24.74 -35.63 3.74
C SER A 159 -25.75 -36.49 2.97
N GLU A 160 -26.69 -35.84 2.28
CA GLU A 160 -27.72 -36.51 1.47
C GLU A 160 -27.14 -37.19 0.22
N VAL A 161 -26.36 -36.45 -0.58
CA VAL A 161 -25.87 -36.92 -1.88
C VAL A 161 -24.83 -38.03 -1.72
N GLN A 162 -23.90 -37.87 -0.79
CA GLN A 162 -22.87 -38.88 -0.48
C GLN A 162 -23.40 -40.03 0.39
N ARG A 163 -24.63 -39.92 0.92
CA ARG A 163 -25.35 -40.93 1.74
C ARG A 163 -24.61 -41.29 3.03
N PHE A 164 -24.22 -40.27 3.77
CA PHE A 164 -23.46 -40.38 5.01
C PHE A 164 -23.91 -39.34 6.03
N SER A 165 -23.51 -39.47 7.30
CA SER A 165 -23.98 -38.57 8.37
C SER A 165 -23.44 -37.14 8.21
N ILE A 166 -24.09 -36.17 8.86
CA ILE A 166 -23.67 -34.76 8.86
C ILE A 166 -22.22 -34.59 9.37
N TRP A 167 -21.83 -35.33 10.40
CA TRP A 167 -20.45 -35.33 10.91
C TRP A 167 -19.43 -35.76 9.86
N LYS A 168 -19.79 -36.74 9.02
CA LYS A 168 -18.93 -37.12 7.90
C LYS A 168 -18.95 -36.10 6.77
N ALA A 169 -20.03 -35.33 6.60
CA ALA A 169 -20.06 -34.20 5.68
C ALA A 169 -19.12 -33.06 6.13
N ILE A 170 -19.05 -32.78 7.44
CA ILE A 170 -18.05 -31.85 7.99
C ILE A 170 -16.64 -32.37 7.70
N LEU A 171 -16.38 -33.64 8.00
CA LEU A 171 -15.08 -34.26 7.72
C LEU A 171 -14.73 -34.23 6.22
N ASN A 172 -15.71 -34.42 5.34
CA ASN A 172 -15.54 -34.30 3.89
C ASN A 172 -15.06 -32.90 3.49
N ILE A 173 -15.68 -31.85 4.07
CA ILE A 173 -15.30 -30.46 3.82
C ILE A 173 -13.88 -30.19 4.32
N LEU A 174 -13.53 -30.67 5.52
CA LEU A 174 -12.17 -30.51 6.07
C LEU A 174 -11.11 -31.21 5.21
N ILE A 175 -11.37 -32.44 4.76
CA ILE A 175 -10.45 -33.16 3.86
C ILE A 175 -10.32 -32.43 2.51
N ALA A 176 -11.44 -31.92 1.96
CA ALA A 176 -11.43 -31.15 0.73
C ALA A 176 -10.66 -29.81 0.85
N ALA A 177 -10.48 -29.29 2.06
CA ALA A 177 -9.73 -28.07 2.34
C ALA A 177 -8.21 -28.29 2.42
N ILE A 178 -7.74 -29.53 2.62
CA ILE A 178 -6.31 -29.85 2.81
C ILE A 178 -5.42 -29.28 1.69
N PRO A 179 -5.74 -29.41 0.39
CA PRO A 179 -4.88 -28.85 -0.66
C PRO A 179 -4.70 -27.33 -0.54
N PHE A 180 -5.74 -26.60 -0.13
CA PHE A 180 -5.64 -25.15 0.07
C PHE A 180 -4.83 -24.80 1.32
N ILE A 181 -4.97 -25.57 2.39
CA ILE A 181 -4.16 -25.41 3.60
C ILE A 181 -2.69 -25.72 3.29
N LEU A 182 -2.40 -26.78 2.53
CA LEU A 182 -1.05 -27.13 2.11
C LEU A 182 -0.46 -26.09 1.16
N ILE A 183 -1.22 -25.55 0.22
CA ILE A 183 -0.76 -24.42 -0.61
C ILE A 183 -0.44 -23.23 0.30
N GLY A 184 -1.31 -22.91 1.27
CA GLY A 184 -1.05 -21.85 2.25
C GLY A 184 0.22 -22.07 3.07
N ILE A 185 0.45 -23.31 3.54
CA ILE A 185 1.66 -23.69 4.28
C ILE A 185 2.87 -23.65 3.36
N ILE A 186 2.81 -24.20 2.14
CA ILE A 186 3.92 -24.19 1.18
C ILE A 186 4.30 -22.74 0.86
N THR A 187 3.33 -21.87 0.58
CA THR A 187 3.60 -20.44 0.38
C THR A 187 4.20 -19.77 1.61
N ALA A 188 3.91 -20.27 2.81
CA ALA A 188 4.46 -19.77 4.07
C ALA A 188 5.79 -20.43 4.48
N VAL A 189 6.14 -21.59 3.90
CA VAL A 189 7.39 -22.34 4.17
C VAL A 189 8.45 -22.02 3.12
N SER A 190 8.05 -21.76 1.87
CA SER A 190 8.95 -21.22 0.84
C SER A 190 9.48 -19.82 1.17
N SER A 191 8.91 -19.16 2.18
CA SER A 191 9.46 -17.91 2.75
C SER A 191 10.45 -18.14 3.91
N VAL A 192 10.69 -19.39 4.35
CA VAL A 192 11.40 -19.70 5.62
C VAL A 192 12.74 -20.45 5.43
N GLY A 193 13.01 -21.13 4.31
CA GLY A 193 14.16 -22.05 4.23
C GLY A 193 15.24 -21.67 3.21
N GLU A 194 16.27 -20.94 3.64
CA GLU A 194 17.62 -20.98 3.05
C GLU A 194 18.61 -20.31 4.01
N ASP A 195 19.32 -21.10 4.82
CA ASP A 195 20.39 -20.61 5.71
C ASP A 195 21.32 -21.78 6.09
N VAL A 196 22.56 -21.81 5.57
CA VAL A 196 23.70 -22.55 6.17
C VAL A 196 25.03 -21.92 5.70
N GLY A 197 25.78 -21.32 6.64
CA GLY A 197 27.22 -21.57 6.76
C GLY A 197 28.21 -20.40 6.81
N SER A 198 28.80 -20.21 8.00
CA SER A 198 30.25 -19.95 8.27
C SER A 198 30.79 -18.52 8.51
N ASN A 199 30.90 -18.18 9.81
CA ASN A 199 32.06 -17.72 10.60
C ASN A 199 32.92 -16.49 10.25
N GLY A 200 33.06 -15.62 11.28
CA GLY A 200 34.20 -14.74 11.60
C GLY A 200 34.02 -13.30 11.10
N GLU A 201 34.27 -12.22 11.84
CA GLU A 201 34.86 -11.93 13.15
C GLU A 201 34.27 -10.58 13.61
N ASP A 202 34.17 -10.37 14.93
CA ASP A 202 33.71 -9.11 15.54
C ASP A 202 34.68 -7.96 15.21
N ILE A 203 34.17 -6.87 14.62
CA ILE A 203 34.88 -5.60 14.55
C ILE A 203 33.98 -4.49 15.04
N TYR A 204 34.31 -3.96 16.22
CA TYR A 204 33.79 -2.70 16.74
C TYR A 204 34.43 -1.56 15.95
N PHE A 205 33.63 -0.71 15.32
CA PHE A 205 34.09 0.60 14.86
C PHE A 205 33.15 1.70 15.34
N GLU A 206 33.81 2.77 15.75
CA GLU A 206 33.32 3.99 16.38
C GLU A 206 32.37 4.76 15.45
N GLU A 207 31.37 5.40 16.05
CA GLU A 207 30.47 6.39 15.43
C GLU A 207 31.30 7.45 14.68
N GLU A 208 31.20 7.46 13.36
CA GLU A 208 31.62 8.59 12.53
C GLU A 208 30.35 9.29 12.04
N GLU A 209 30.09 10.48 12.62
CA GLU A 209 28.95 11.35 12.30
C GLU A 209 28.91 11.65 10.79
N ALA A 210 27.98 11.02 10.07
CA ALA A 210 27.71 11.32 8.67
C ALA A 210 26.89 12.61 8.55
N GLY A 211 27.41 13.55 7.76
CA GLY A 211 26.91 14.90 7.56
C GLY A 211 25.42 14.99 7.19
N LEU A 212 24.72 15.76 8.01
CA LEU A 212 23.35 16.21 7.84
C LEU A 212 23.22 17.15 6.63
N ASN A 213 22.35 16.81 5.68
CA ASN A 213 21.62 17.83 4.94
C ASN A 213 20.47 18.28 5.85
N SER A 214 20.73 19.35 6.59
CA SER A 214 20.00 19.78 7.80
C SER A 214 18.50 19.99 7.58
N GLU A 215 17.72 19.13 8.26
CA GLU A 215 16.38 19.36 8.82
C GLU A 215 15.14 19.24 7.92
N GLY A 216 15.00 18.10 7.23
CA GLY A 216 13.69 17.70 6.70
C GLY A 216 13.64 16.44 5.86
N ILE A 217 14.80 15.88 5.49
CA ILE A 217 14.88 14.53 4.94
C ILE A 217 15.51 13.71 6.05
N GLY A 218 14.72 12.87 6.71
CA GLY A 218 15.28 11.84 7.56
C GLY A 218 16.20 10.98 6.71
N LEU A 219 17.49 11.30 6.70
CA LEU A 219 18.54 10.38 6.35
C LEU A 219 18.51 9.33 7.45
N TYR A 220 17.61 8.35 7.30
CA TYR A 220 17.75 7.10 8.01
C TYR A 220 19.14 6.58 7.66
N GLU A 221 19.94 6.29 8.69
CA GLU A 221 21.15 5.50 8.50
C GLU A 221 20.79 4.29 7.65
N GLU A 222 21.73 3.83 6.80
CA GLU A 222 21.54 2.70 5.88
C GLU A 222 20.94 1.43 6.51
N GLU A 223 20.92 1.36 7.85
CA GLU A 223 20.40 0.25 8.63
C GLU A 223 18.94 0.39 9.10
N ASP A 224 18.36 1.60 9.17
CA ASP A 224 16.99 1.80 9.73
C ASP A 224 15.95 2.14 8.64
N LEU A 225 15.81 1.20 7.71
CA LEU A 225 14.94 1.28 6.54
C LEU A 225 13.44 1.28 6.87
N VAL A 226 13.04 1.04 8.12
CA VAL A 226 11.62 0.84 8.49
C VAL A 226 11.18 1.86 9.52
N ARG A 227 10.12 2.61 9.19
CA ARG A 227 9.41 3.45 10.16
C ARG A 227 8.67 2.58 11.16
N LEU A 228 9.37 2.12 12.18
CA LEU A 228 8.93 1.13 13.17
C LEU A 228 7.49 1.31 13.69
N PRO A 229 7.03 2.48 14.18
CA PRO A 229 5.68 2.60 14.74
C PRO A 229 4.56 2.27 13.74
N TYR A 230 4.81 2.46 12.45
CA TYR A 230 3.84 2.23 11.38
C TYR A 230 4.14 0.96 10.57
N GLY A 231 5.41 0.57 10.50
CA GLY A 231 5.92 -0.59 9.79
C GLY A 231 6.19 -0.36 8.30
N TYR A 232 6.23 0.88 7.84
CA TYR A 232 6.47 1.20 6.43
C TYR A 232 7.96 1.25 6.11
N LEU A 233 8.36 0.67 4.98
CA LEU A 233 9.67 0.88 4.37
C LEU A 233 9.81 2.35 3.94
N ALA A 234 10.92 2.98 4.34
CA ALA A 234 11.40 4.27 3.88
C ALA A 234 12.83 4.07 3.33
N TYR A 235 12.97 3.94 2.02
CA TYR A 235 14.25 3.70 1.35
C TYR A 235 14.75 4.97 0.67
N ASN A 236 15.88 5.51 1.13
CA ASN A 236 16.45 6.75 0.63
C ASN A 236 17.61 6.49 -0.32
N LYS A 237 17.72 7.32 -1.37
CA LYS A 237 18.88 7.34 -2.25
C LYS A 237 19.23 8.76 -2.65
N ILE A 238 20.49 9.14 -2.49
CA ILE A 238 21.03 10.38 -3.06
C ILE A 238 21.57 10.04 -4.46
N ASP A 239 21.02 10.69 -5.47
CA ASP A 239 21.42 10.51 -6.87
C ASP A 239 22.44 11.55 -7.32
N TYR A 240 22.30 12.79 -6.83
CA TYR A 240 23.18 13.91 -7.19
C TYR A 240 23.42 14.83 -5.99
N LEU A 241 24.68 15.22 -5.79
CA LEU A 241 25.10 16.24 -4.84
C LEU A 241 25.73 17.39 -5.62
N GLY A 242 25.01 18.51 -5.75
CA GLY A 242 25.45 19.63 -6.59
C GLY A 242 26.48 20.53 -5.94
N SER A 243 26.57 20.54 -4.61
CA SER A 243 27.58 21.30 -3.86
C SER A 243 27.70 20.80 -2.43
N SER A 244 28.83 21.08 -1.78
CA SER A 244 28.99 20.86 -0.32
C SER A 244 28.48 22.04 0.51
N ASP A 245 27.76 22.99 -0.12
CA ASP A 245 27.25 24.17 0.55
C ASP A 245 26.00 23.84 1.36
N LEU A 246 25.71 24.69 2.35
CA LEU A 246 24.56 24.54 3.23
C LEU A 246 23.21 24.51 2.48
N VAL A 247 23.12 25.17 1.33
CA VAL A 247 21.98 25.04 0.40
C VAL A 247 22.51 24.51 -0.91
N SER A 248 22.29 23.22 -1.14
CA SER A 248 22.79 22.52 -2.32
C SER A 248 21.68 22.17 -3.31
N VAL A 249 22.07 22.02 -4.58
CA VAL A 249 21.23 21.45 -5.63
C VAL A 249 21.36 19.92 -5.53
N ASP A 250 20.66 19.33 -4.57
CA ASP A 250 20.71 17.89 -4.33
C ASP A 250 19.47 17.18 -4.82
N LEU A 251 19.67 16.08 -5.55
CA LEU A 251 18.60 15.17 -5.91
C LEU A 251 18.71 13.92 -5.05
N ALA A 252 17.76 13.77 -4.14
CA ALA A 252 17.51 12.55 -3.39
C ALA A 252 16.11 12.04 -3.73
N ARG A 253 15.96 10.72 -3.73
CA ARG A 253 14.69 10.02 -3.86
C ARG A 253 14.42 9.21 -2.61
N THR A 254 13.17 9.21 -2.18
CA THR A 254 12.71 8.44 -1.03
C THR A 254 11.54 7.58 -1.43
N TYR A 255 11.69 6.26 -1.33
CA TYR A 255 10.60 5.32 -1.52
C TYR A 255 9.88 5.08 -0.21
N ILE A 256 8.55 5.25 -0.20
CA ILE A 256 7.70 5.01 0.97
C ILE A 256 6.68 3.94 0.61
N SER A 257 6.79 2.76 1.24
CA SER A 257 5.88 1.65 0.92
C SER A 257 4.42 1.94 1.21
N ASP A 258 4.07 2.81 2.17
CA ASP A 258 2.67 3.22 2.42
C ASP A 258 2.06 3.96 1.23
N ALA A 259 2.90 4.68 0.51
CA ALA A 259 2.54 5.41 -0.70
C ALA A 259 2.65 4.56 -1.97
N HIS A 260 2.69 3.23 -1.88
CA HIS A 260 2.91 2.34 -3.03
C HIS A 260 1.94 2.54 -4.20
N ASN A 261 0.74 3.06 -3.97
CA ASN A 261 -0.25 3.36 -5.02
C ASN A 261 -0.16 4.81 -5.54
N TRP A 262 0.62 5.68 -4.89
CA TRP A 262 0.83 7.06 -5.30
C TRP A 262 1.89 7.13 -6.39
N ILE A 263 1.63 7.85 -7.47
CA ILE A 263 2.58 8.03 -8.59
C ILE A 263 3.13 9.45 -8.52
N SER A 264 4.44 9.57 -8.38
CA SER A 264 5.17 10.83 -8.55
C SER A 264 5.96 10.84 -9.87
N PRO A 265 6.72 11.91 -10.18
CA PRO A 265 7.64 11.91 -11.30
C PRO A 265 8.68 10.77 -11.31
N PHE A 266 8.94 10.12 -10.17
CA PHE A 266 9.79 8.92 -10.08
C PHE A 266 9.00 7.60 -10.02
N GLY A 267 7.70 7.63 -10.29
CA GLY A 267 6.85 6.45 -10.32
C GLY A 267 6.22 6.10 -8.98
N TYR A 268 5.71 4.86 -8.89
CA TYR A 268 4.98 4.38 -7.71
C TYR A 268 5.81 4.43 -6.43
N GLY A 269 5.26 5.05 -5.38
CA GLY A 269 5.81 5.10 -4.02
C GLY A 269 7.08 5.95 -3.85
N TRP A 270 7.59 6.56 -4.91
CA TRP A 270 8.77 7.42 -4.84
C TRP A 270 8.41 8.87 -4.60
N TYR A 271 9.22 9.57 -3.83
CA TYR A 271 9.25 11.01 -3.64
C TYR A 271 10.66 11.52 -3.93
N PHE A 272 10.84 12.84 -3.99
CA PHE A 272 12.16 13.43 -4.21
C PHE A 272 12.30 14.80 -3.54
N SER A 273 13.55 15.28 -3.42
CA SER A 273 13.91 16.50 -2.68
C SER A 273 13.08 17.75 -2.99
N TYR A 274 12.61 17.88 -4.24
CA TYR A 274 11.85 19.05 -4.70
C TYR A 274 10.34 18.81 -4.79
N TYR A 275 9.87 17.63 -4.34
CA TYR A 275 8.45 17.36 -4.19
C TYR A 275 7.93 18.03 -2.92
N HIS A 276 7.77 19.35 -3.00
CA HIS A 276 7.42 20.20 -1.88
C HIS A 276 6.35 21.20 -2.30
N TYR A 277 5.18 21.14 -1.66
CA TYR A 277 4.06 22.01 -1.98
C TYR A 277 3.20 22.39 -0.77
N LEU A 278 2.49 23.49 -0.93
CA LEU A 278 1.41 23.90 -0.03
C LEU A 278 0.06 23.46 -0.59
N GLU A 279 -0.86 23.01 0.26
CA GLU A 279 -2.21 22.61 -0.09
C GLU A 279 -3.20 23.13 0.95
N GLN A 280 -4.30 23.74 0.51
CA GLN A 280 -5.35 24.21 1.39
C GLN A 280 -6.01 23.04 2.12
N GLN A 281 -6.12 23.14 3.44
CA GLN A 281 -6.84 22.15 4.25
C GLN A 281 -8.24 22.65 4.59
N ASP A 282 -8.34 23.90 5.05
CA ASP A 282 -9.60 24.61 5.27
C ASP A 282 -9.42 26.13 5.10
N GLU A 283 -10.40 26.94 5.54
CA GLU A 283 -10.34 28.41 5.44
C GLU A 283 -9.27 29.05 6.34
N GLN A 284 -8.79 28.34 7.36
CA GLN A 284 -7.86 28.83 8.39
C GLN A 284 -6.57 28.01 8.48
N SER A 285 -6.40 26.98 7.65
CA SER A 285 -5.22 26.13 7.68
C SER A 285 -4.67 25.77 6.31
N ILE A 286 -3.34 25.74 6.24
CA ILE A 286 -2.56 25.39 5.05
C ILE A 286 -1.66 24.21 5.41
N GLY A 287 -1.71 23.17 4.61
CA GLY A 287 -0.86 22.00 4.71
C GLY A 287 0.42 22.17 3.89
N GLU A 288 1.57 21.83 4.46
CA GLU A 288 2.84 21.68 3.77
C GLU A 288 3.10 20.19 3.58
N ILE A 289 3.34 19.77 2.35
CA ILE A 289 3.67 18.40 2.00
C ILE A 289 5.09 18.38 1.42
N ARG A 290 5.95 17.60 2.04
CA ARG A 290 7.37 17.47 1.68
C ARG A 290 7.65 16.13 1.00
N GLY A 291 8.89 15.96 0.53
CA GLY A 291 9.39 14.73 -0.08
C GLY A 291 9.44 13.51 0.85
N ASP A 292 9.07 13.64 2.12
CA ASP A 292 8.96 12.57 3.11
C ASP A 292 7.51 12.12 3.36
N TYR A 293 6.57 12.67 2.57
CA TYR A 293 5.13 12.41 2.59
C TYR A 293 4.41 12.79 3.90
N TYR A 294 5.05 13.54 4.80
CA TYR A 294 4.36 14.10 5.95
C TYR A 294 3.61 15.39 5.59
N LEU A 295 2.40 15.51 6.13
CA LEU A 295 1.57 16.70 6.07
C LEU A 295 1.77 17.51 7.35
N TYR A 296 2.35 18.70 7.22
CA TYR A 296 2.49 19.67 8.31
C TYR A 296 1.40 20.73 8.18
N VAL A 297 0.47 20.77 9.14
CA VAL A 297 -0.68 21.69 9.07
C VAL A 297 -0.37 22.96 9.85
N TYR A 298 -0.35 24.09 9.12
CA TYR A 298 -0.16 25.42 9.66
C TYR A 298 -1.51 26.09 9.89
N GLU A 299 -1.74 26.59 11.11
CA GLU A 299 -2.99 27.25 11.52
C GLU A 299 -2.81 28.77 11.60
N LEU A 300 -3.81 29.50 11.10
CA LEU A 300 -3.81 30.96 11.05
C LEU A 300 -3.86 31.57 12.45
N GLN A 301 -2.87 32.40 12.78
CA GLN A 301 -2.77 33.07 14.09
C GLN A 301 -3.22 34.54 14.05
N ASN A 302 -2.98 35.25 12.94
CA ASN A 302 -3.22 36.69 12.89
C ASN A 302 -3.80 37.13 11.53
N GLN A 303 -5.02 37.67 11.56
CA GLN A 303 -5.66 38.38 10.47
C GLN A 303 -5.74 39.87 10.83
N SER A 304 -4.71 40.66 10.52
CA SER A 304 -4.85 42.11 10.56
C SER A 304 -4.75 42.67 9.14
N LEU A 305 -5.63 43.59 8.78
CA LEU A 305 -5.64 44.29 7.48
C LEU A 305 -4.31 45.01 7.15
N ALA A 306 -3.40 45.14 8.12
CA ALA A 306 -2.09 45.78 7.96
C ALA A 306 -0.90 44.81 8.08
N SER A 307 -1.12 43.53 8.40
CA SER A 307 -0.08 42.52 8.58
C SER A 307 -0.31 41.35 7.63
N LYS A 308 0.77 40.88 7.02
CA LYS A 308 0.84 39.60 6.30
C LYS A 308 0.12 38.51 7.11
N GLU A 309 -0.72 37.70 6.46
CA GLU A 309 -1.32 36.53 7.11
C GLU A 309 -0.18 35.62 7.61
N GLU A 310 -0.20 35.28 8.89
CA GLU A 310 0.82 34.45 9.54
C GLU A 310 0.16 33.20 10.14
N TYR A 311 0.71 32.05 9.80
CA TYR A 311 0.28 30.73 10.23
C TYR A 311 1.43 30.05 10.98
N ILE A 312 1.10 29.24 11.98
CA ILE A 312 2.09 28.48 12.77
C ILE A 312 1.78 27.00 12.75
N LEU A 313 2.81 26.17 12.85
CA LEU A 313 2.65 24.73 13.05
C LEU A 313 2.40 24.47 14.55
N PRO A 314 1.24 23.95 14.99
CA PRO A 314 0.94 23.79 16.42
C PRO A 314 1.94 22.90 17.16
N ALA A 315 2.43 21.85 16.49
CA ALA A 315 3.43 20.93 17.04
C ALA A 315 4.84 21.55 17.13
N SER A 316 5.12 22.64 16.43
CA SER A 316 6.40 23.33 16.44
C SER A 316 6.19 24.82 16.13
N PRO A 317 5.77 25.63 17.12
CA PRO A 317 5.35 27.03 16.91
C PRO A 317 6.43 27.95 16.32
N ASP A 318 7.69 27.54 16.37
CA ASP A 318 8.81 28.26 15.76
C ASP A 318 8.85 28.11 14.22
N TYR A 319 8.07 27.19 13.66
CA TYR A 319 7.86 27.05 12.21
C TYR A 319 6.76 28.01 11.78
N LYS A 320 7.10 28.95 10.91
CA LYS A 320 6.21 30.04 10.53
C LYS A 320 5.94 30.07 9.05
N LEU A 321 4.68 30.05 8.65
CA LEU A 321 4.24 30.27 7.28
C LEU A 321 3.67 31.69 7.17
N THR A 322 4.21 32.49 6.26
CA THR A 322 3.82 33.89 6.05
C THR A 322 3.35 34.11 4.62
N LYS A 323 2.18 34.73 4.43
CA LYS A 323 1.73 35.23 3.13
C LYS A 323 2.40 36.55 2.80
N LEU A 324 3.28 36.54 1.80
CA LEU A 324 4.03 37.70 1.35
C LEU A 324 3.24 38.58 0.38
N ALA A 325 2.48 37.96 -0.51
CA ALA A 325 1.60 38.58 -1.52
C ALA A 325 0.47 37.61 -1.89
N GLU A 326 -0.39 37.96 -2.86
CA GLU A 326 -1.55 37.16 -3.27
C GLU A 326 -1.21 35.69 -3.54
N ASN A 327 -0.14 35.43 -4.31
CA ASN A 327 0.35 34.09 -4.63
C ASN A 327 1.79 33.84 -4.15
N ALA A 328 2.24 34.51 -3.09
CA ALA A 328 3.60 34.32 -2.59
C ALA A 328 3.56 33.97 -1.10
N TYR A 329 3.98 32.76 -0.78
CA TYR A 329 4.06 32.25 0.58
C TYR A 329 5.51 31.94 0.95
N ARG A 330 5.83 32.01 2.24
CA ARG A 330 7.16 31.64 2.74
C ARG A 330 7.06 30.89 4.05
N ILE A 331 7.73 29.76 4.15
CA ILE A 331 8.00 29.07 5.41
C ILE A 331 9.38 29.48 5.91
N ASP A 332 9.45 29.93 7.16
CA ASP A 332 10.67 30.21 7.90
C ASP A 332 10.88 29.11 8.95
N LEU A 333 12.02 28.41 8.87
CA LEU A 333 12.42 27.38 9.83
C LEU A 333 13.36 27.94 10.91
N PRO A 334 13.37 27.37 12.12
CA PRO A 334 14.28 27.78 13.20
C PRO A 334 15.76 27.64 12.85
N SER A 335 16.11 26.69 11.97
CA SER A 335 17.47 26.51 11.46
C SER A 335 17.95 27.66 10.58
N GLY A 336 17.07 28.54 10.11
CA GLY A 336 17.40 29.64 9.21
C GLY A 336 17.09 29.37 7.73
N PHE A 337 16.58 28.17 7.41
CA PHE A 337 16.06 27.86 6.09
C PHE A 337 14.73 28.57 5.82
N GLN A 338 14.56 28.95 4.56
CA GLN A 338 13.40 29.64 4.04
C GLN A 338 12.97 28.99 2.73
N TYR A 339 11.70 28.61 2.66
CA TYR A 339 11.08 28.03 1.47
C TYR A 339 10.03 29.01 0.95
N THR A 340 10.10 29.39 -0.32
CA THR A 340 9.06 30.24 -0.93
C THR A 340 8.19 29.44 -1.87
N PHE A 341 6.89 29.75 -1.93
CA PHE A 341 5.91 29.00 -2.72
C PHE A 341 5.05 29.93 -3.55
N ASN A 342 4.59 29.43 -4.70
CA ASN A 342 3.62 30.11 -5.55
C ASN A 342 2.20 29.69 -5.18
N GLY A 343 1.55 30.47 -4.31
CA GLY A 343 0.19 30.17 -3.82
C GLY A 343 0.13 28.92 -2.95
N PHE A 344 -1.00 28.23 -3.03
CA PHE A 344 -1.26 26.91 -2.44
C PHE A 344 -2.21 26.15 -3.38
N LYS A 345 -2.10 24.83 -3.40
CA LYS A 345 -3.01 23.97 -4.14
C LYS A 345 -4.41 24.06 -3.52
N SER A 346 -5.42 24.25 -4.36
CA SER A 346 -6.83 24.36 -3.95
C SER A 346 -7.76 23.84 -5.03
N GLU A 347 -9.07 23.78 -4.77
CA GLU A 347 -10.06 23.41 -5.78
C GLU A 347 -10.06 24.35 -6.99
N THR A 348 -9.72 25.63 -6.78
CA THR A 348 -9.71 26.65 -7.82
C THR A 348 -8.35 26.80 -8.49
N ASP A 349 -7.28 26.36 -7.83
CA ASP A 349 -5.91 26.30 -8.37
C ASP A 349 -5.27 24.93 -8.06
N PRO A 350 -5.60 23.88 -8.84
CA PRO A 350 -5.05 22.54 -8.62
C PRO A 350 -3.53 22.44 -8.86
N ASP A 351 -2.96 23.44 -9.54
CA ASP A 351 -1.55 23.54 -9.93
C ASP A 351 -0.76 24.49 -9.00
N GLY A 352 -1.43 25.10 -8.03
CA GLY A 352 -0.83 26.01 -7.06
C GLY A 352 0.06 25.31 -6.03
N GLY A 353 0.72 26.11 -5.21
CA GLY A 353 1.44 25.65 -4.03
C GLY A 353 2.85 25.15 -4.25
N ARG A 354 3.38 25.20 -5.46
CA ARG A 354 4.72 24.69 -5.79
C ARG A 354 5.82 25.50 -5.09
N LEU A 355 6.84 24.80 -4.61
CA LEU A 355 8.08 25.41 -4.12
C LEU A 355 8.77 26.21 -5.25
N MET A 356 9.22 27.41 -4.97
CA MET A 356 9.85 28.33 -5.92
C MET A 356 11.33 28.56 -5.59
N SER A 357 11.67 28.63 -4.31
CA SER A 357 13.07 28.75 -3.91
C SER A 357 13.33 28.21 -2.51
N ILE A 358 14.57 27.76 -2.32
CA ILE A 358 15.14 27.36 -1.05
C ILE A 358 16.27 28.35 -0.75
N HIS A 359 16.25 28.95 0.43
CA HIS A 359 17.25 29.92 0.86
C HIS A 359 17.66 29.65 2.29
N HIS A 360 18.91 29.95 2.62
CA HIS A 360 19.40 29.98 3.98
C HIS A 360 20.18 31.27 4.18
N GLN A 361 20.09 31.90 5.36
CA GLN A 361 20.73 33.20 5.63
C GLN A 361 22.26 33.24 5.40
N GLN A 362 22.90 32.07 5.42
CA GLN A 362 24.35 31.89 5.26
C GLN A 362 24.73 31.21 3.93
N GLY A 363 23.79 30.97 3.02
CA GLY A 363 24.01 30.22 1.77
C GLY A 363 23.37 30.87 0.55
N SER A 364 23.78 30.44 -0.64
CA SER A 364 23.16 30.88 -1.89
C SER A 364 21.80 30.21 -2.10
N ALA A 365 20.81 30.98 -2.54
CA ALA A 365 19.49 30.44 -2.82
C ALA A 365 19.50 29.47 -4.02
N VAL A 366 18.71 28.40 -3.93
CA VAL A 366 18.34 27.53 -5.04
C VAL A 366 16.97 28.00 -5.55
N SER A 367 16.88 28.29 -6.85
CA SER A 367 15.63 28.65 -7.53
C SER A 367 15.12 27.47 -8.35
N LEU A 368 13.81 27.29 -8.38
CA LEU A 368 13.13 26.22 -9.11
C LEU A 368 12.33 26.80 -10.28
N GLU A 369 12.49 26.19 -11.45
CA GLU A 369 11.79 26.56 -12.69
C GLU A 369 10.87 25.43 -13.13
N TYR A 370 9.66 25.77 -13.59
CA TYR A 370 8.62 24.83 -13.98
C TYR A 370 8.16 25.11 -15.41
N ASP A 371 7.71 24.08 -16.11
CA ASP A 371 7.06 24.24 -17.42
C ASP A 371 5.57 24.61 -17.32
N ASP A 372 4.92 24.82 -18.46
CA ASP A 372 3.49 25.16 -18.55
C ASP A 372 2.56 24.06 -18.00
N LYS A 373 3.06 22.83 -17.80
CA LYS A 373 2.34 21.73 -17.17
C LYS A 373 2.66 21.61 -15.68
N GLY A 374 3.48 22.51 -15.15
CA GLY A 374 3.85 22.53 -13.75
C GLY A 374 4.88 21.50 -13.34
N ARG A 375 5.63 20.92 -14.28
CA ARG A 375 6.70 19.97 -14.01
C ARG A 375 7.99 20.72 -13.76
N LEU A 376 8.75 20.34 -12.73
CA LEU A 376 10.04 20.95 -12.41
C LEU A 376 10.99 20.68 -13.57
N THR A 377 11.51 21.73 -14.21
CA THR A 377 12.46 21.61 -15.33
C THR A 377 13.88 21.94 -14.91
N ARG A 378 14.07 22.77 -13.88
CA ARG A 378 15.40 23.17 -13.43
C ARG A 378 15.43 23.55 -11.96
N ALA A 379 16.48 23.11 -11.26
CA ALA A 379 16.90 23.64 -9.98
C ALA A 379 18.28 24.28 -10.14
N ALA A 380 18.46 25.55 -9.76
CA ALA A 380 19.70 26.28 -10.04
C ALA A 380 20.09 27.26 -8.95
N LYS A 381 21.40 27.43 -8.75
CA LYS A 381 22.02 28.47 -7.92
C LYS A 381 22.55 29.62 -8.78
N GLN A 382 22.82 30.76 -8.14
CA GLN A 382 23.38 31.94 -8.81
C GLN A 382 24.84 31.76 -9.27
N ASP A 383 25.58 30.83 -8.66
CA ASP A 383 26.95 30.49 -9.04
C ASP A 383 27.04 29.68 -10.35
N GLY A 384 25.89 29.23 -10.88
CA GLY A 384 25.78 28.46 -12.12
C GLY A 384 25.62 26.96 -11.91
N THR A 385 25.68 26.43 -10.68
CA THR A 385 25.36 25.04 -10.39
C THR A 385 23.89 24.76 -10.65
N PHE A 386 23.56 23.68 -11.36
CA PHE A 386 22.17 23.33 -11.65
C PHE A 386 21.94 21.83 -11.86
N ALA A 387 20.67 21.44 -11.74
CA ALA A 387 20.14 20.17 -12.21
C ALA A 387 18.95 20.45 -13.14
N GLU A 388 19.00 19.92 -14.36
CA GLU A 388 17.95 20.02 -15.37
C GLU A 388 17.21 18.69 -15.51
N PHE A 389 15.88 18.72 -15.49
CA PHE A 389 15.03 17.55 -15.41
C PHE A 389 14.29 17.32 -16.73
N HIS A 390 14.46 16.14 -17.31
CA HIS A 390 13.84 15.76 -18.57
C HIS A 390 12.76 14.71 -18.36
N TYR A 391 11.68 14.81 -19.14
CA TYR A 391 10.47 14.00 -18.93
C TYR A 391 10.03 13.25 -20.19
N THR A 392 9.43 12.08 -19.96
CA THR A 392 8.53 11.43 -20.91
C THR A 392 7.16 11.25 -20.26
N GLY A 393 6.14 11.95 -20.77
CA GLY A 393 4.86 12.06 -20.05
C GLY A 393 5.06 12.80 -18.73
N GLU A 394 4.65 12.21 -17.60
CA GLU A 394 4.81 12.79 -16.26
C GLU A 394 6.03 12.25 -15.50
N LEU A 395 6.79 11.32 -16.09
CA LEU A 395 7.94 10.68 -15.45
C LEU A 395 9.26 11.35 -15.85
N ILE A 396 10.14 11.58 -14.88
CA ILE A 396 11.51 12.06 -15.10
C ILE A 396 12.32 10.91 -15.72
N THR A 397 12.89 11.11 -16.90
CA THR A 397 13.71 10.11 -17.59
C THR A 397 15.19 10.39 -17.52
N SER A 398 15.59 11.66 -17.33
CA SER A 398 16.97 11.99 -17.03
C SER A 398 17.13 13.28 -16.26
N VAL A 399 18.23 13.38 -15.53
CA VAL A 399 18.68 14.60 -14.85
C VAL A 399 20.10 14.91 -15.28
N VAL A 400 20.34 16.15 -15.71
CA VAL A 400 21.62 16.61 -16.24
C VAL A 400 22.17 17.73 -15.37
N ASP A 401 23.42 17.62 -14.95
CA ASP A 401 24.09 18.66 -14.16
C ASP A 401 24.78 19.73 -15.03
N GLU A 402 25.36 20.76 -14.41
CA GLU A 402 26.05 21.85 -15.13
C GLU A 402 27.29 21.42 -15.92
N THR A 403 27.83 20.22 -15.64
CA THR A 403 29.00 19.66 -16.34
C THR A 403 28.61 18.74 -17.49
N GLY A 404 27.32 18.46 -17.65
CA GLY A 404 26.77 17.55 -18.65
C GLY A 404 26.75 16.08 -18.22
N ASN A 405 26.98 15.78 -16.94
CA ASN A 405 26.76 14.42 -16.44
C ASN A 405 25.26 14.13 -16.42
N GLU A 406 24.88 12.97 -16.92
CA GLU A 406 23.48 12.56 -17.03
C GLU A 406 23.20 11.32 -16.19
N ILE A 407 22.21 11.42 -15.30
CA ILE A 407 21.59 10.28 -14.62
C ILE A 407 20.34 9.88 -15.40
N ARG A 408 20.19 8.59 -15.73
CA ARG A 408 19.05 8.08 -16.51
C ARG A 408 18.16 7.16 -15.69
N TYR A 409 16.85 7.30 -15.88
CA TYR A 409 15.81 6.57 -15.16
C TYR A 409 14.95 5.77 -16.13
N GLU A 410 14.84 4.46 -15.90
CA GLU A 410 14.10 3.54 -16.76
C GLU A 410 12.90 2.94 -16.00
N TYR A 411 11.75 2.88 -16.66
CA TYR A 411 10.48 2.51 -16.04
C TYR A 411 9.79 1.34 -16.75
N LEU A 412 9.01 0.58 -15.99
CA LEU A 412 8.04 -0.38 -16.50
C LEU A 412 6.73 -0.19 -15.74
N ASN A 413 5.63 0.11 -16.45
CA ASN A 413 4.31 0.35 -15.84
C ASN A 413 4.34 1.39 -14.70
N ASN A 414 5.05 2.51 -14.88
CA ASN A 414 5.27 3.56 -13.88
C ASN A 414 6.03 3.12 -12.62
N GLU A 415 6.67 1.95 -12.63
CA GLU A 415 7.61 1.53 -11.59
C GLU A 415 9.04 1.84 -12.06
N LEU A 416 9.81 2.58 -11.27
CA LEU A 416 11.22 2.83 -11.56
C LEU A 416 12.00 1.53 -11.46
N ARG A 417 12.56 1.03 -12.56
CA ARG A 417 13.25 -0.26 -12.65
C ARG A 417 14.76 -0.14 -12.63
N THR A 418 15.31 0.91 -13.21
CA THR A 418 16.77 1.07 -13.30
C THR A 418 17.15 2.53 -13.22
N VAL A 419 18.21 2.81 -12.48
CA VAL A 419 18.89 4.11 -12.43
C VAL A 419 20.31 3.88 -12.93
N ARG A 420 20.75 4.66 -13.90
CA ARG A 420 22.12 4.61 -14.43
C ARG A 420 22.82 5.92 -14.17
N TYR A 421 23.97 5.83 -13.51
CA TYR A 421 24.81 6.97 -13.17
C TYR A 421 25.83 7.28 -14.29
N PRO A 422 26.42 8.48 -14.29
CA PRO A 422 27.33 8.94 -15.35
C PRO A 422 28.59 8.08 -15.51
N ASP A 423 29.05 7.47 -14.43
CA ASP A 423 30.20 6.55 -14.38
C ASP A 423 29.89 5.15 -14.92
N GLY A 424 28.63 4.88 -15.29
CA GLY A 424 28.14 3.60 -15.78
C GLY A 424 27.67 2.65 -14.68
N ALA A 425 27.78 3.03 -13.40
CA ALA A 425 27.15 2.30 -12.31
C ALA A 425 25.63 2.33 -12.45
N SER A 426 24.96 1.32 -11.89
CA SER A 426 23.50 1.26 -11.94
C SER A 426 22.90 0.56 -10.74
N GLU A 427 21.70 0.97 -10.39
CA GLU A 427 20.83 0.29 -9.42
C GLU A 427 19.59 -0.24 -10.12
N THR A 428 19.03 -1.32 -9.59
CA THR A 428 17.76 -1.86 -10.09
C THR A 428 16.80 -2.16 -8.97
N TYR A 429 15.51 -2.04 -9.29
CA TYR A 429 14.42 -2.19 -8.34
C TYR A 429 13.36 -3.15 -8.85
N GLU A 430 12.92 -4.05 -7.99
CA GLU A 430 11.81 -4.96 -8.23
C GLU A 430 10.67 -4.68 -7.27
N TYR A 431 9.44 -4.84 -7.76
CA TYR A 431 8.23 -4.58 -7.00
C TYR A 431 7.36 -5.84 -6.95
N ASP A 432 6.55 -5.95 -5.90
CA ASP A 432 5.51 -6.97 -5.83
C ASP A 432 4.25 -6.58 -6.63
N ALA A 433 3.23 -7.44 -6.61
CA ALA A 433 1.98 -7.21 -7.35
C ALA A 433 1.15 -6.00 -6.86
N PHE A 434 1.55 -5.38 -5.75
CA PHE A 434 0.93 -4.19 -5.18
C PHE A 434 1.83 -2.95 -5.35
N HIS A 435 2.84 -2.97 -6.23
CA HIS A 435 3.78 -1.86 -6.42
C HIS A 435 4.66 -1.56 -5.18
N ARG A 436 4.84 -2.55 -4.29
CA ARG A 436 5.70 -2.42 -3.12
C ARG A 436 7.12 -2.86 -3.45
N LEU A 437 8.12 -2.05 -3.09
CA LEU A 437 9.53 -2.36 -3.33
C LEU A 437 9.90 -3.67 -2.66
N LYS A 438 10.27 -4.66 -3.47
CA LYS A 438 10.52 -6.04 -3.05
C LYS A 438 12.02 -6.35 -3.06
N VAL A 439 12.75 -5.87 -4.07
CA VAL A 439 14.19 -6.11 -4.20
C VAL A 439 14.87 -4.82 -4.65
N VAL A 440 16.03 -4.54 -4.06
CA VAL A 440 16.97 -3.50 -4.50
C VAL A 440 18.29 -4.18 -4.80
N HIS A 441 18.83 -3.95 -5.99
CA HIS A 441 20.24 -4.23 -6.29
C HIS A 441 20.98 -2.89 -6.32
N ALA A 442 21.74 -2.61 -5.26
CA ALA A 442 22.47 -1.35 -5.07
C ALA A 442 23.77 -1.32 -5.90
N VAL A 443 24.34 -0.11 -6.07
CA VAL A 443 25.56 0.10 -6.87
C VAL A 443 26.75 -0.72 -6.37
N ASP A 444 26.88 -0.87 -5.06
CA ASP A 444 27.97 -1.59 -4.39
C ASP A 444 27.89 -3.12 -4.56
N GLY A 445 26.82 -3.62 -5.20
CA GLY A 445 26.52 -5.04 -5.36
C GLY A 445 25.68 -5.63 -4.24
N THR A 446 25.35 -4.85 -3.20
CA THR A 446 24.47 -5.28 -2.12
C THR A 446 23.05 -5.45 -2.64
N THR A 447 22.42 -6.57 -2.29
CA THR A 447 21.02 -6.85 -2.59
C THR A 447 20.19 -6.78 -1.31
N TYR A 448 19.16 -5.94 -1.30
CA TYR A 448 18.16 -5.92 -0.23
C TYR A 448 16.87 -6.55 -0.71
N GLU A 449 16.28 -7.42 0.10
CA GLU A 449 14.95 -7.98 -0.17
C GLU A 449 14.00 -7.63 0.97
N TYR A 450 12.82 -7.13 0.64
CA TYR A 450 11.79 -6.75 1.59
C TYR A 450 10.59 -7.69 1.46
N SER A 451 10.11 -8.16 2.61
CA SER A 451 8.88 -8.93 2.73
C SER A 451 7.87 -8.15 3.55
N TYR A 452 6.60 -8.30 3.22
CA TYR A 452 5.51 -7.56 3.85
C TYR A 452 4.49 -8.52 4.46
N GLU A 453 3.79 -8.08 5.51
CA GLU A 453 2.64 -8.79 6.06
C GLU A 453 1.53 -8.96 5.00
N LYS A 454 0.83 -10.10 5.03
CA LYS A 454 -0.22 -10.40 4.04
C LYS A 454 -1.48 -9.52 4.20
N THR A 455 -1.75 -9.09 5.43
CA THR A 455 -2.99 -8.41 5.82
C THR A 455 -2.85 -6.90 5.94
N ARG A 456 -1.61 -6.38 5.92
CA ARG A 456 -1.30 -4.96 6.13
C ARG A 456 -0.06 -4.59 5.33
N ASN A 457 0.09 -3.31 5.03
CA ASN A 457 1.23 -2.81 4.31
C ASN A 457 2.46 -2.59 5.22
N ARG A 458 2.86 -3.60 6.00
CA ARG A 458 3.97 -3.49 6.96
C ARG A 458 5.10 -4.44 6.61
N VAL A 459 6.34 -3.99 6.76
CA VAL A 459 7.53 -4.80 6.53
C VAL A 459 7.60 -5.93 7.56
N ALA A 460 7.46 -7.17 7.11
CA ALA A 460 7.59 -8.35 7.96
C ALA A 460 9.06 -8.74 8.17
N GLY A 461 9.92 -8.47 7.18
CA GLY A 461 11.34 -8.73 7.29
C GLY A 461 12.16 -8.28 6.10
N ILE A 462 13.46 -8.16 6.34
CA ILE A 462 14.48 -7.66 5.44
C ILE A 462 15.57 -8.72 5.33
N LYS A 463 16.05 -8.95 4.11
CA LYS A 463 17.28 -9.70 3.85
C LYS A 463 18.32 -8.81 3.20
N ARG A 464 19.58 -9.08 3.49
CA ARG A 464 20.75 -8.49 2.83
C ARG A 464 21.58 -9.60 2.22
N ASN A 465 21.81 -9.56 0.92
CA ASN A 465 22.51 -10.58 0.14
C ASN A 465 21.95 -11.99 0.37
N GLY A 466 20.62 -12.12 0.42
CA GLY A 466 19.91 -13.38 0.68
C GLY A 466 19.85 -13.81 2.15
N HIS A 467 20.67 -13.22 3.03
CA HIS A 467 20.71 -13.53 4.45
C HIS A 467 19.70 -12.70 5.24
N HIS A 468 19.10 -13.31 6.26
CA HIS A 468 18.20 -12.59 7.17
C HIS A 468 18.94 -11.41 7.83
N LEU A 469 18.35 -10.22 7.75
CA LEU A 469 18.87 -9.02 8.42
C LEU A 469 18.00 -8.67 9.62
N PHE A 470 16.71 -8.42 9.37
CA PHE A 470 15.73 -8.09 10.41
C PHE A 470 14.37 -8.73 10.13
N SER A 471 13.63 -9.08 11.18
CA SER A 471 12.17 -9.31 11.10
C SER A 471 11.45 -8.53 12.17
N TYR A 472 10.18 -8.22 11.91
CA TYR A 472 9.39 -7.37 12.77
C TYR A 472 8.10 -8.03 13.19
N LYS A 473 7.74 -7.84 14.46
CA LYS A 473 6.44 -8.17 15.00
C LYS A 473 5.82 -6.92 15.60
N TYR A 474 4.72 -6.49 14.99
CA TYR A 474 3.98 -5.32 15.43
C TYR A 474 2.83 -5.70 16.37
N LEU A 475 2.84 -5.13 17.56
CA LEU A 475 1.77 -5.17 18.56
C LEU A 475 1.10 -3.79 18.61
N GLU A 476 0.12 -3.61 19.51
CA GLU A 476 -0.67 -2.37 19.59
C GLU A 476 0.20 -1.13 19.86
N ASN A 477 1.00 -1.16 20.92
CA ASN A 477 1.89 -0.07 21.35
C ASN A 477 3.35 -0.53 21.48
N GLU A 478 3.71 -1.62 20.78
CA GLU A 478 5.04 -2.19 20.84
C GLU A 478 5.45 -2.77 19.48
N VAL A 479 6.72 -2.62 19.12
CA VAL A 479 7.34 -3.29 17.97
C VAL A 479 8.49 -4.13 18.48
N VAL A 480 8.53 -5.39 18.10
CA VAL A 480 9.65 -6.30 18.40
C VAL A 480 10.41 -6.53 17.10
N GLN A 481 11.65 -6.07 17.04
CA GLN A 481 12.60 -6.39 15.98
C GLN A 481 13.40 -7.61 16.40
N TYR A 482 13.63 -8.53 15.47
CA TYR A 482 14.54 -9.65 15.62
C TYR A 482 15.69 -9.45 14.62
N ASP A 483 16.92 -9.61 15.07
CA ASP A 483 18.09 -9.59 14.19
C ASP A 483 18.39 -10.97 13.58
N ALA A 484 19.47 -11.04 12.80
CA ALA A 484 19.96 -12.27 12.17
C ALA A 484 20.26 -13.42 13.14
N GLN A 485 20.41 -13.16 14.45
CA GLN A 485 20.65 -14.18 15.49
C GLN A 485 19.40 -14.44 16.35
N ASP A 486 18.21 -14.03 15.89
CA ASP A 486 16.94 -14.07 16.63
C ASP A 486 16.97 -13.30 17.97
N ARG A 487 17.93 -12.40 18.16
CA ARG A 487 17.96 -11.54 19.33
C ARG A 487 16.91 -10.45 19.15
N LYS A 488 16.21 -10.14 20.24
CA LYS A 488 15.07 -9.21 20.20
C LYS A 488 15.42 -7.83 20.73
N THR A 489 15.00 -6.81 20.01
CA THR A 489 14.93 -5.42 20.50
C THR A 489 13.48 -5.00 20.53
N ARG A 490 13.03 -4.38 21.62
CA ARG A 490 11.62 -3.98 21.81
C ARG A 490 11.53 -2.47 21.85
N TYR A 491 10.63 -1.91 21.06
CA TYR A 491 10.32 -0.48 21.00
C TYR A 491 8.90 -0.28 21.51
N ILE A 492 8.71 0.56 22.52
CA ILE A 492 7.44 0.81 23.19
C ILE A 492 7.04 2.25 22.91
N TYR A 493 5.80 2.42 22.48
CA TYR A 493 5.25 3.69 22.04
C TYR A 493 4.06 4.13 22.91
N ASP A 494 3.79 5.44 22.93
CA ASP A 494 2.52 5.97 23.42
C ASP A 494 1.41 5.78 22.38
N ASP A 495 0.18 6.18 22.74
CA ASP A 495 -0.98 6.11 21.86
C ASP A 495 -0.85 7.02 20.62
N ASN A 496 0.03 8.04 20.68
CA ASN A 496 0.36 8.95 19.58
C ASN A 496 1.54 8.45 18.73
N LYS A 497 2.04 7.23 18.98
CA LYS A 497 3.20 6.61 18.31
C LYS A 497 4.54 7.31 18.55
N ASN A 498 4.67 8.07 19.63
CA ASN A 498 5.96 8.55 20.10
C ASN A 498 6.70 7.44 20.85
N LEU A 499 8.00 7.27 20.59
CA LEU A 499 8.83 6.27 21.25
C LEU A 499 9.03 6.66 22.73
N ILE A 500 8.52 5.84 23.64
CA ILE A 500 8.70 5.99 25.09
C ILE A 500 9.98 5.29 25.54
N LYS A 501 10.19 4.06 25.06
CA LYS A 501 11.22 3.17 25.60
C LYS A 501 11.72 2.18 24.57
N THR A 502 13.04 2.00 24.52
CA THR A 502 13.71 0.92 23.81
C THR A 502 14.31 -0.05 24.82
N ILE A 503 14.13 -1.34 24.59
CA ILE A 503 14.76 -2.41 25.37
C ILE A 503 15.64 -3.20 24.42
N ASP A 504 16.96 -3.08 24.60
CA ASP A 504 17.94 -3.76 23.76
C ASP A 504 17.93 -5.28 23.98
N HIS A 505 18.72 -6.00 23.18
CA HIS A 505 18.83 -7.45 23.27
C HIS A 505 19.44 -7.95 24.59
N ASN A 506 20.16 -7.12 25.34
CA ASN A 506 20.71 -7.43 26.66
C ASN A 506 19.70 -7.14 27.78
N GLY A 507 18.52 -6.60 27.45
CA GLY A 507 17.50 -6.18 28.41
C GLY A 507 17.78 -4.82 29.06
N ARG A 508 18.74 -4.05 28.53
CA ARG A 508 18.98 -2.67 28.96
C ARG A 508 17.85 -1.80 28.43
N GLU A 509 17.27 -1.01 29.33
CA GLU A 509 16.26 -0.02 28.97
C GLU A 509 16.93 1.31 28.64
N ILE A 510 16.56 1.88 27.51
CA ILE A 510 16.91 3.22 27.05
C ILE A 510 15.58 3.97 26.96
N THR A 511 15.41 5.02 27.75
CA THR A 511 14.19 5.83 27.78
C THR A 511 14.52 7.17 27.14
N ASN A 512 13.64 7.62 26.23
CA ASN A 512 13.81 8.87 25.51
C ASN A 512 13.26 10.06 26.32
#